data_AF-A0A094DPV1-F1
#
_entry.id   AF-A0A094DPV1-F1
#
_cell.length_a   1.000
_cell.length_b   1.000
_cell.length_c   1.000
_cell.angle_alpha   90.00
_cell.angle_beta   90.00
_cell.angle_gamma   90.00
#
_symmetry.space_group_name_H-M   'P 1'
#
loop_
_entity.id
_entity.type
_entity.pdbx_description
1 polymer ?
#
loop_
_entity_poly.entity_id
_entity_poly.type
_entity_poly.pdbx_seq_one_letter_code
_entity_poly.pdbx_strand_id
1 'polypeptide(L)'
;MTSYSNDESDSSSVFDVDSLLDGSEDGTDDESWLFDDEQRRYSPNTQVQLDRVKLQWDQYCSYIKKDPAQCFRNVTIRFLKGFLSWKWYNLVYKLEVGEKIDEMIIRQGQDLIKFVANQKGLDNSKRESVTMYAEDLAEFSRVLLTTTQMTFALSWLRIQQILFSQLAGITGNRPEALLQLRLRHLELTLIRDPGGGRPRLFIELSPEFTKGFLGLKDINKFKIPEIIYDPTLVLSPHVFLLGMLFKVQAFKSPSVYSPEKLYSLNVLQGMNEQELPLKDEMLDNFVFCQAITGFKQVTKPYVLRDGAAKALNESPDVSNSVQNLILQHASIDTFLKHYLNRNINVDVQNIYRGLEPQKALMRSLEGSRREERYRKVKKRLTSERARQRRLLLLDIVDRYKKEQPVIDSERQLSGKVVDEDVRGALERSDHMTPEQLLLIDAVLTLPETSPEKECQRRITAINAVTAYCSVEEGVTFRRSRAGQPAPPVSAVKDEKPLRSEADIMLRHAISSVTTEERPTICFVCLGNPNLTMRERVVSFASPGCLTRHFMRKHVRRLGVDEPTECRICDVRLDHRMHFQSHAEIFHGTVCRSRN
;
A
#
# COMPACT_ATOMS: atom_id res chain seq x y z
N MET A 1 -8.98 -25.90 11.68
CA MET A 1 -8.94 -25.83 10.20
C MET A 1 -9.49 -24.48 9.77
N THR A 2 -8.61 -23.48 9.68
CA THR A 2 -8.94 -22.10 9.36
C THR A 2 -8.03 -21.70 8.21
N SER A 3 -8.57 -21.75 6.98
CA SER A 3 -7.89 -21.29 5.78
C SER A 3 -7.89 -19.76 5.77
N TYR A 4 -6.72 -19.17 5.95
CA TYR A 4 -6.49 -17.74 5.76
C TYR A 4 -6.61 -17.43 4.25
N SER A 5 -7.70 -16.79 3.87
CA SER A 5 -7.86 -16.19 2.55
C SER A 5 -7.04 -14.90 2.51
N ASN A 6 -6.01 -14.88 1.65
CA ASN A 6 -5.38 -13.64 1.21
C ASN A 6 -6.40 -12.87 0.34
N ASP A 7 -7.12 -11.95 0.95
CA ASP A 7 -7.91 -10.93 0.25
C ASP A 7 -6.94 -9.93 -0.42
N GLU A 8 -6.34 -10.36 -1.54
CA GLU A 8 -5.86 -9.43 -2.55
C GLU A 8 -7.09 -8.74 -3.15
N SER A 9 -7.22 -7.46 -2.86
CA SER A 9 -8.17 -6.55 -3.49
C SER A 9 -7.74 -6.29 -4.93
N ASP A 10 -7.79 -7.33 -5.75
CA ASP A 10 -7.76 -7.23 -7.19
C ASP A 10 -9.11 -6.62 -7.58
N SER A 11 -9.10 -5.36 -8.00
CA SER A 11 -10.30 -4.73 -8.53
C SER A 11 -10.79 -5.59 -9.69
N SER A 12 -11.88 -6.32 -9.46
CA SER A 12 -12.57 -7.17 -10.41
C SER A 12 -13.26 -6.34 -11.49
N SER A 13 -12.49 -5.47 -12.16
CA SER A 13 -12.90 -4.86 -13.41
C SER A 13 -12.54 -5.82 -14.52
N VAL A 14 -13.58 -6.18 -15.29
CA VAL A 14 -13.45 -6.80 -16.60
C VAL A 14 -12.51 -5.90 -17.41
N PHE A 15 -11.24 -6.28 -17.54
CA PHE A 15 -10.38 -5.72 -18.58
C PHE A 15 -11.07 -6.11 -19.89
N ASP A 16 -11.47 -5.13 -20.68
CA ASP A 16 -11.92 -5.40 -22.03
C ASP A 16 -10.76 -5.90 -22.84
N VAL A 17 -10.90 -7.14 -23.31
CA VAL A 17 -10.16 -7.63 -24.46
C VAL A 17 -10.47 -6.75 -25.68
N ASP A 18 -11.65 -6.12 -25.77
CA ASP A 18 -12.05 -5.24 -26.88
C ASP A 18 -11.12 -4.03 -27.08
N SER A 19 -10.53 -3.50 -25.99
CA SER A 19 -9.51 -2.44 -26.08
C SER A 19 -8.16 -2.90 -26.64
N LEU A 20 -7.99 -4.21 -26.85
CA LEU A 20 -6.88 -4.86 -27.55
C LEU A 20 -7.30 -5.32 -28.96
N LEU A 21 -8.55 -5.12 -29.36
CA LEU A 21 -9.10 -5.48 -30.68
C LEU A 21 -9.37 -4.27 -31.56
N ASP A 22 -9.64 -3.08 -31.01
CA ASP A 22 -9.69 -1.82 -31.77
C ASP A 22 -8.27 -1.28 -32.03
N GLY A 23 -7.50 -2.05 -32.80
CA GLY A 23 -6.61 -1.42 -33.77
C GLY A 23 -7.50 -1.06 -34.95
N SER A 24 -7.83 0.22 -35.07
CA SER A 24 -8.51 0.77 -36.24
C SER A 24 -7.87 0.20 -37.50
N GLU A 25 -8.72 -0.37 -38.36
CA GLU A 25 -8.44 -0.63 -39.77
C GLU A 25 -7.93 0.67 -40.40
N ASP A 26 -6.62 0.80 -40.58
CA ASP A 26 -6.08 1.54 -41.70
C ASP A 26 -4.93 0.71 -42.29
N GLY A 27 -5.20 0.16 -43.45
CA GLY A 27 -4.27 -0.69 -44.17
C GLY A 27 -3.12 0.15 -44.68
N THR A 28 -1.92 -0.15 -44.23
CA THR A 28 -0.75 -0.07 -45.10
C THR A 28 0.14 -1.26 -44.80
N ASP A 29 0.21 -2.14 -45.79
CA ASP A 29 1.19 -3.20 -45.90
C ASP A 29 2.59 -2.59 -45.79
N ASP A 30 3.36 -2.97 -44.77
CA ASP A 30 4.81 -3.02 -44.91
C ASP A 30 5.38 -4.12 -44.01
N GLU A 31 5.47 -5.29 -44.63
CA GLU A 31 6.32 -6.40 -44.20
C GLU A 31 7.79 -5.96 -44.25
N SER A 32 8.35 -5.49 -43.14
CA SER A 32 9.80 -5.55 -42.88
C SER A 32 10.14 -5.00 -41.50
N TRP A 33 10.17 -5.84 -40.46
CA TRP A 33 11.10 -5.67 -39.34
C TRP A 33 11.57 -7.03 -38.83
N LEU A 34 12.73 -7.42 -39.35
CA LEU A 34 13.56 -8.51 -38.84
C LEU A 34 13.91 -8.27 -37.36
N PHE A 35 13.76 -9.35 -36.59
CA PHE A 35 14.26 -9.64 -35.25
C PHE A 35 15.28 -8.68 -34.64
N ASP A 36 14.96 -8.16 -33.45
CA ASP A 36 15.92 -7.88 -32.39
C ASP A 36 15.30 -8.18 -31.00
N ASP A 37 16.17 -8.54 -30.07
CA ASP A 37 15.99 -9.42 -28.91
C ASP A 37 14.89 -9.08 -27.85
N GLU A 38 14.26 -10.16 -27.37
CA GLU A 38 13.83 -10.41 -25.99
C GLU A 38 13.06 -9.31 -25.21
N GLN A 39 12.25 -8.48 -25.86
CA GLN A 39 11.27 -7.67 -25.15
C GLN A 39 10.17 -8.56 -24.55
N ARG A 40 10.13 -8.64 -23.21
CA ARG A 40 9.01 -9.26 -22.48
C ARG A 40 7.70 -8.59 -22.94
N ARG A 41 6.88 -9.30 -23.73
CA ARG A 41 5.58 -8.84 -24.21
C ARG A 41 4.62 -8.42 -23.08
N TYR A 42 4.85 -8.91 -21.86
CA TYR A 42 4.03 -8.62 -20.68
C TYR A 42 4.87 -8.22 -19.47
N SER A 43 4.25 -7.45 -18.54
CA SER A 43 4.87 -7.11 -17.26
C SER A 43 5.19 -8.37 -16.43
N PRO A 44 6.18 -8.35 -15.51
CA PRO A 44 6.52 -9.52 -14.71
C PRO A 44 5.34 -10.14 -13.95
N ASN A 45 4.48 -9.29 -13.37
CA ASN A 45 3.29 -9.76 -12.65
C ASN A 45 2.28 -10.42 -13.59
N THR A 46 2.09 -9.84 -14.78
CA THR A 46 1.23 -10.42 -15.82
C THR A 46 1.78 -11.77 -16.28
N GLN A 47 3.10 -11.88 -16.46
CA GLN A 47 3.74 -13.14 -16.84
C GLN A 47 3.55 -14.23 -15.78
N VAL A 48 3.73 -13.90 -14.49
CA VAL A 48 3.49 -14.86 -13.39
C VAL A 48 2.04 -15.37 -13.39
N GLN A 49 1.06 -14.51 -13.69
CA GLN A 49 -0.33 -14.95 -13.80
C GLN A 49 -0.58 -15.83 -15.03
N LEU A 50 0.04 -15.50 -16.17
CA LEU A 50 -0.02 -16.33 -17.38
C LEU A 50 0.57 -17.72 -17.13
N ASP A 51 1.76 -17.79 -16.54
CA ASP A 51 2.45 -19.04 -16.20
C ASP A 51 1.61 -19.89 -15.24
N ARG A 52 0.98 -19.25 -14.25
CA ARG A 52 0.07 -19.91 -13.30
C ARG A 52 -1.14 -20.50 -14.03
N VAL A 53 -1.74 -19.77 -14.94
CA VAL A 53 -2.93 -20.21 -15.67
C VAL A 53 -2.58 -21.32 -16.66
N LYS A 54 -1.42 -21.24 -17.33
CA LYS A 54 -0.89 -22.31 -18.17
C LYS A 54 -0.67 -23.59 -17.36
N LEU A 55 -0.04 -23.47 -16.18
CA LEU A 55 0.14 -24.61 -15.27
C LEU A 55 -1.20 -25.21 -14.82
N GLN A 56 -2.19 -24.37 -14.48
CA GLN A 56 -3.52 -24.84 -14.14
C GLN A 56 -4.19 -25.56 -15.31
N TRP A 57 -4.02 -25.06 -16.53
CA TRP A 57 -4.55 -25.67 -17.73
C TRP A 57 -3.93 -27.04 -18.00
N ASP A 58 -2.61 -27.17 -17.87
CA ASP A 58 -1.91 -28.44 -18.03
C ASP A 58 -2.37 -29.47 -17.00
N GLN A 59 -2.55 -29.04 -15.74
CA GLN A 59 -3.11 -29.88 -14.67
C GLN A 59 -4.54 -30.34 -14.99
N TYR A 60 -5.38 -29.42 -15.50
CA TYR A 60 -6.74 -29.74 -15.89
C TYR A 60 -6.77 -30.72 -17.06
N CYS A 61 -5.96 -30.50 -18.11
CA CYS A 61 -5.84 -31.36 -19.28
C CYS A 61 -5.32 -32.76 -18.90
N SER A 62 -4.34 -32.83 -18.00
CA SER A 62 -3.85 -34.09 -17.43
C SER A 62 -4.95 -34.85 -16.69
N TYR A 63 -5.75 -34.15 -15.87
CA TYR A 63 -6.88 -34.74 -15.14
C TYR A 63 -7.94 -35.35 -16.08
N ILE A 64 -8.28 -34.66 -17.18
CA ILE A 64 -9.22 -35.16 -18.19
C ILE A 64 -8.58 -36.10 -19.23
N LYS A 65 -7.29 -36.42 -19.07
CA LYS A 65 -6.48 -37.28 -19.95
C LYS A 65 -6.48 -36.82 -21.41
N LYS A 66 -6.30 -35.52 -21.65
CA LYS A 66 -6.19 -34.93 -22.99
C LYS A 66 -4.90 -34.13 -23.13
N ASP A 67 -4.41 -34.03 -24.36
CA ASP A 67 -3.25 -33.21 -24.69
C ASP A 67 -3.59 -31.71 -24.56
N PRO A 68 -2.82 -30.92 -23.76
CA PRO A 68 -3.10 -29.50 -23.55
C PRO A 68 -3.12 -28.67 -24.84
N ALA A 69 -2.23 -28.97 -25.80
CA ALA A 69 -2.10 -28.22 -27.04
C ALA A 69 -3.30 -28.47 -27.97
N GLN A 70 -3.75 -29.72 -28.08
CA GLN A 70 -5.00 -30.05 -28.78
C GLN A 70 -6.23 -29.48 -28.09
N CYS A 71 -6.24 -29.43 -26.75
CA CYS A 71 -7.34 -28.83 -25.99
C CYS A 71 -7.45 -27.32 -26.22
N PHE A 72 -6.34 -26.62 -26.46
CA PHE A 72 -6.38 -25.22 -26.92
C PHE A 72 -7.02 -25.12 -28.30
N ARG A 73 -6.55 -25.88 -29.31
CA ARG A 73 -7.11 -25.82 -30.67
C ARG A 73 -8.58 -26.22 -30.77
N ASN A 74 -9.03 -27.13 -29.90
CA ASN A 74 -10.41 -27.63 -29.85
C ASN A 74 -11.16 -27.09 -28.62
N VAL A 75 -10.97 -25.82 -28.28
CA VAL A 75 -11.64 -25.25 -27.10
C VAL A 75 -13.15 -25.30 -27.27
N THR A 76 -13.85 -25.69 -26.21
CA THR A 76 -15.31 -25.73 -26.16
C THR A 76 -15.79 -25.12 -24.87
N ILE A 77 -17.05 -24.70 -24.82
CA ILE A 77 -17.71 -24.20 -23.59
C ILE A 77 -17.59 -25.21 -22.46
N ARG A 78 -17.63 -26.52 -22.77
CA ARG A 78 -17.51 -27.58 -21.76
C ARG A 78 -16.12 -27.59 -21.10
N PHE A 79 -15.06 -27.30 -21.84
CA PHE A 79 -13.72 -27.14 -21.27
C PHE A 79 -13.61 -25.90 -20.41
N LEU A 80 -14.11 -24.76 -20.90
CA LEU A 80 -14.16 -23.51 -20.14
C LEU A 80 -15.00 -23.65 -18.86
N LYS A 81 -16.06 -24.47 -18.91
CA LYS A 81 -16.88 -24.77 -17.74
C LYS A 81 -16.14 -25.54 -16.65
N GLY A 82 -15.24 -26.44 -17.03
CA GLY A 82 -14.37 -27.12 -16.08
C GLY A 82 -13.21 -26.25 -15.58
N PHE A 83 -12.85 -25.20 -16.32
CA PHE A 83 -11.68 -24.36 -16.08
C PHE A 83 -12.05 -22.92 -15.68
N LEU A 84 -12.18 -22.67 -14.37
CA LEU A 84 -12.74 -21.43 -13.80
C LEU A 84 -11.85 -20.16 -13.86
N SER A 85 -10.91 -20.04 -14.82
CA SER A 85 -9.99 -18.90 -14.93
C SER A 85 -10.07 -18.18 -16.28
N TRP A 86 -11.26 -17.66 -16.60
CA TRP A 86 -11.60 -17.16 -17.93
C TRP A 86 -10.71 -16.03 -18.47
N LYS A 87 -10.48 -14.98 -17.68
CA LYS A 87 -9.78 -13.75 -18.13
C LYS A 87 -8.34 -14.01 -18.55
N TRP A 88 -7.61 -14.79 -17.75
CA TRP A 88 -6.23 -15.13 -18.03
C TRP A 88 -6.11 -16.23 -19.08
N TYR A 89 -7.09 -17.15 -19.12
CA TYR A 89 -7.15 -18.19 -20.14
C TYR A 89 -7.20 -17.61 -21.55
N ASN A 90 -7.99 -16.55 -21.79
CA ASN A 90 -8.05 -15.92 -23.12
C ASN A 90 -6.68 -15.41 -23.59
N LEU A 91 -5.88 -14.86 -22.67
CA LEU A 91 -4.56 -14.35 -23.00
C LEU A 91 -3.55 -15.49 -23.21
N VAL A 92 -3.60 -16.54 -22.40
CA VAL A 92 -2.82 -17.77 -22.63
C VAL A 92 -3.21 -18.42 -23.95
N TYR A 93 -4.49 -18.58 -24.25
CA TYR A 93 -4.98 -19.12 -25.51
C TYR A 93 -4.41 -18.35 -26.71
N LYS A 94 -4.49 -17.02 -26.69
CA LYS A 94 -3.95 -16.18 -27.77
C LYS A 94 -2.45 -16.39 -27.97
N LEU A 95 -1.70 -16.62 -26.88
CA LEU A 95 -0.26 -16.87 -26.94
C LEU A 95 0.07 -18.27 -27.48
N GLU A 96 -0.72 -19.29 -27.12
CA GLU A 96 -0.46 -20.68 -27.53
C GLU A 96 -1.00 -21.00 -28.93
N VAL A 97 -2.12 -20.38 -29.32
CA VAL A 97 -2.83 -20.65 -30.60
C VAL A 97 -2.50 -19.61 -31.66
N GLY A 98 -2.10 -18.39 -31.27
CA GLY A 98 -1.87 -17.27 -32.19
C GLY A 98 -3.15 -16.54 -32.60
N GLU A 99 -4.33 -17.13 -32.37
CA GLU A 99 -5.63 -16.57 -32.72
C GLU A 99 -6.46 -16.19 -31.49
N LYS A 100 -7.50 -15.39 -31.69
CA LYS A 100 -8.49 -15.07 -30.65
C LYS A 100 -9.47 -16.24 -30.52
N ILE A 101 -9.99 -16.47 -29.31
CA ILE A 101 -11.11 -17.41 -29.13
C ILE A 101 -12.32 -16.84 -29.87
N ASP A 102 -13.08 -17.72 -30.51
CA ASP A 102 -14.36 -17.40 -31.13
C ASP A 102 -15.28 -16.59 -30.19
N GLU A 103 -15.88 -15.53 -30.72
CA GLU A 103 -16.66 -14.57 -29.94
C GLU A 103 -17.93 -15.20 -29.32
N MET A 104 -18.51 -16.21 -29.97
CA MET A 104 -19.67 -16.93 -29.44
C MET A 104 -19.28 -17.80 -28.24
N ILE A 105 -18.12 -18.46 -28.29
CA ILE A 105 -17.54 -19.17 -27.14
C ILE A 105 -17.28 -18.20 -25.98
N ILE A 106 -16.79 -16.99 -26.29
CA ILE A 106 -16.57 -15.92 -25.30
C ILE A 106 -17.87 -15.52 -24.61
N ARG A 107 -18.94 -15.24 -25.36
CA ARG A 107 -20.26 -14.89 -24.81
C ARG A 107 -20.82 -16.01 -23.94
N GLN A 108 -20.75 -17.26 -24.39
CA GLN A 108 -21.25 -18.41 -23.64
C GLN A 108 -20.44 -18.67 -22.35
N GLY A 109 -19.13 -18.40 -22.36
CA GLY A 109 -18.29 -18.40 -21.17
C GLY A 109 -18.73 -17.34 -20.14
N GLN A 110 -19.10 -16.14 -20.59
CA GLN A 110 -19.63 -15.09 -19.71
C GLN A 110 -20.99 -15.48 -19.12
N ASP A 111 -21.87 -16.11 -19.89
CA ASP A 111 -23.17 -16.59 -19.40
C ASP A 111 -23.02 -17.69 -18.34
N LEU A 112 -21.98 -18.52 -18.45
CA LEU A 112 -21.64 -19.47 -17.39
C LEU A 112 -21.26 -18.76 -16.09
N ILE A 113 -20.47 -17.69 -16.13
CA ILE A 113 -20.12 -16.92 -14.92
C ILE A 113 -21.39 -16.39 -14.26
N LYS A 114 -22.33 -15.84 -15.06
CA LYS A 114 -23.64 -15.40 -14.56
C LYS A 114 -24.44 -16.56 -13.96
N PHE A 115 -24.46 -17.71 -14.63
CA PHE A 115 -25.13 -18.92 -14.14
C PHE A 115 -24.56 -19.39 -12.79
N VAL A 116 -23.24 -19.47 -12.66
CA VAL A 116 -22.55 -19.84 -11.42
C VAL A 116 -22.84 -18.81 -10.33
N ALA A 117 -22.80 -17.52 -10.66
CA ALA A 117 -23.14 -16.45 -9.72
C ALA A 117 -24.57 -16.60 -9.20
N ASN A 118 -25.54 -16.82 -10.08
CA ASN A 118 -26.94 -17.07 -9.71
C ASN A 118 -27.08 -18.34 -8.83
N GLN A 119 -26.44 -19.44 -9.22
CA GLN A 119 -26.46 -20.70 -8.47
C GLN A 119 -25.88 -20.54 -7.06
N LYS A 120 -24.86 -19.69 -6.91
CA LYS A 120 -24.21 -19.38 -5.64
C LYS A 120 -24.89 -18.24 -4.87
N GLY A 121 -25.99 -17.68 -5.38
CA GLY A 121 -26.68 -16.55 -4.76
C GLY A 121 -25.80 -15.29 -4.66
N LEU A 122 -24.85 -15.13 -5.58
CA LEU A 122 -23.98 -13.95 -5.63
C LEU A 122 -24.72 -12.77 -6.26
N ASP A 123 -24.45 -11.58 -5.75
CA ASP A 123 -24.98 -10.34 -6.30
C ASP A 123 -24.24 -9.96 -7.59
N ASN A 124 -24.98 -9.88 -8.70
CA ASN A 124 -24.47 -9.47 -10.00
C ASN A 124 -24.53 -7.95 -10.23
N SER A 125 -25.03 -7.19 -9.25
CA SER A 125 -25.03 -5.74 -9.32
C SER A 125 -23.59 -5.22 -9.44
N LYS A 126 -23.38 -4.21 -10.29
CA LYS A 126 -22.07 -3.55 -10.36
C LYS A 126 -21.78 -3.01 -8.96
N ARG A 127 -20.69 -3.47 -8.35
CA ARG A 127 -20.23 -2.95 -7.05
C ARG A 127 -20.13 -1.44 -7.17
N GLU A 128 -20.82 -0.75 -6.27
CA GLU A 128 -20.79 0.71 -6.22
C GLU A 128 -19.33 1.17 -6.05
N SER A 129 -18.84 1.95 -7.01
CA SER A 129 -17.48 2.51 -6.97
C SER A 129 -17.43 3.52 -5.83
N VAL A 130 -16.64 3.19 -4.82
CA VAL A 130 -16.34 4.08 -3.71
C VAL A 130 -15.41 5.17 -4.28
N THR A 131 -15.83 6.43 -4.27
CA THR A 131 -15.06 7.63 -4.73
C THR A 131 -14.65 8.50 -3.53
N MET A 132 -13.48 9.11 -3.51
CA MET A 132 -13.08 10.09 -2.47
C MET A 132 -12.72 11.40 -3.15
N TYR A 133 -13.50 12.44 -2.88
CA TYR A 133 -13.24 13.79 -3.39
C TYR A 133 -12.25 14.54 -2.50
N ALA A 134 -11.89 15.78 -2.88
CA ALA A 134 -10.92 16.58 -2.13
C ALA A 134 -11.39 16.85 -0.68
N GLU A 135 -12.68 17.05 -0.47
CA GLU A 135 -13.29 17.28 0.85
C GLU A 135 -13.21 16.01 1.72
N ASP A 136 -13.49 14.84 1.12
CA ASP A 136 -13.35 13.55 1.82
C ASP A 136 -11.88 13.29 2.18
N LEU A 137 -10.94 13.65 1.29
CA LEU A 137 -9.51 13.52 1.52
C LEU A 137 -9.03 14.48 2.63
N ALA A 138 -9.57 15.70 2.70
CA ALA A 138 -9.28 16.64 3.76
C ALA A 138 -9.73 16.09 5.11
N GLU A 139 -10.95 15.56 5.18
CA GLU A 139 -11.48 14.95 6.40
C GLU A 139 -10.71 13.68 6.77
N PHE A 140 -10.36 12.84 5.78
CA PHE A 140 -9.51 11.67 6.00
C PHE A 140 -8.16 12.09 6.59
N SER A 141 -7.51 13.10 6.03
CA SER A 141 -6.22 13.61 6.49
C SER A 141 -6.32 14.22 7.90
N ARG A 142 -7.40 14.95 8.19
CA ARG A 142 -7.67 15.50 9.52
C ARG A 142 -7.88 14.41 10.57
N VAL A 143 -8.67 13.38 10.25
CA VAL A 143 -8.85 12.20 11.12
C VAL A 143 -7.53 11.48 11.31
N LEU A 144 -6.75 11.32 10.24
CA LEU A 144 -5.44 10.70 10.32
C LEU A 144 -4.47 11.52 11.16
N LEU A 145 -4.51 12.85 11.17
CA LEU A 145 -3.66 13.67 12.05
C LEU A 145 -4.08 13.61 13.52
N THR A 146 -5.39 13.55 13.80
CA THR A 146 -5.94 13.68 15.16
C THR A 146 -6.18 12.35 15.87
N THR A 147 -6.12 11.22 15.16
CA THR A 147 -6.40 9.91 15.75
C THR A 147 -5.25 9.41 16.64
N THR A 148 -5.61 9.07 17.88
CA THR A 148 -4.76 8.36 18.84
C THR A 148 -5.03 6.85 18.87
N GLN A 149 -6.06 6.39 18.13
CA GLN A 149 -6.45 4.98 18.08
C GLN A 149 -5.57 4.16 17.14
N MET A 150 -4.91 4.84 16.21
CA MET A 150 -3.95 4.27 15.28
C MET A 150 -2.63 4.98 15.55
N THR A 151 -1.64 4.23 16.04
CA THR A 151 -0.28 4.74 16.25
C THR A 151 0.63 4.16 15.17
N PHE A 152 1.56 4.98 14.71
CA PHE A 152 2.65 4.54 13.86
C PHE A 152 3.90 4.37 14.73
N ALA A 153 4.78 3.43 14.37
CA ALA A 153 6.04 3.29 15.09
C ALA A 153 6.85 4.61 15.05
N LEU A 154 6.79 5.30 13.90
CA LEU A 154 7.33 6.63 13.69
C LEU A 154 6.25 7.51 13.07
N SER A 155 6.09 8.71 13.59
CA SER A 155 5.18 9.74 13.07
C SER A 155 5.42 10.09 11.60
N TRP A 156 6.65 9.91 11.12
CA TRP A 156 7.03 9.99 9.70
C TRP A 156 6.09 9.19 8.80
N LEU A 157 5.65 8.00 9.23
CA LEU A 157 4.74 7.15 8.45
C LEU A 157 3.36 7.78 8.29
N ARG A 158 2.87 8.51 9.30
CA ARG A 158 1.61 9.25 9.26
C ARG A 158 1.68 10.37 8.20
N ILE A 159 2.76 11.13 8.24
CA ILE A 159 3.04 12.21 7.26
C ILE A 159 3.14 11.65 5.85
N GLN A 160 3.89 10.56 5.66
CA GLN A 160 3.98 9.92 4.36
C GLN A 160 2.63 9.38 3.86
N GLN A 161 1.78 8.86 4.76
CA GLN A 161 0.45 8.36 4.39
C GLN A 161 -0.48 9.50 3.90
N ILE A 162 -0.38 10.68 4.50
CA ILE A 162 -1.12 11.88 4.07
C ILE A 162 -0.62 12.33 2.70
N LEU A 163 0.70 12.52 2.56
CA LEU A 163 1.32 12.93 1.29
C LEU A 163 1.01 11.96 0.15
N PHE A 164 1.07 10.65 0.42
CA PHE A 164 0.72 9.62 -0.55
C PHE A 164 -0.73 9.77 -1.04
N SER A 165 -1.66 10.07 -0.13
CA SER A 165 -3.08 10.23 -0.46
C SER A 165 -3.34 11.51 -1.26
N GLN A 166 -2.63 12.60 -0.93
CA GLN A 166 -2.63 13.86 -1.70
C GLN A 166 -2.13 13.63 -3.13
N LEU A 167 -0.95 13.01 -3.31
CA LEU A 167 -0.41 12.76 -4.63
C LEU A 167 -1.27 11.78 -5.45
N ALA A 168 -1.92 10.80 -4.81
CA ALA A 168 -2.88 9.92 -5.47
C ALA A 168 -4.12 10.67 -5.96
N GLY A 169 -4.66 11.60 -5.17
CA GLY A 169 -5.78 12.45 -5.57
C GLY A 169 -5.42 13.45 -6.68
N ILE A 170 -4.25 14.08 -6.60
CA ILE A 170 -3.82 15.12 -7.55
C ILE A 170 -3.48 14.51 -8.92
N THR A 171 -2.71 13.42 -8.93
CA THR A 171 -2.16 12.88 -10.17
C THR A 171 -3.01 11.77 -10.78
N GLY A 172 -3.95 11.21 -10.00
CA GLY A 172 -4.73 10.05 -10.39
C GLY A 172 -3.88 8.80 -10.64
N ASN A 173 -2.59 8.77 -10.28
CA ASN A 173 -1.72 7.63 -10.56
C ASN A 173 -2.12 6.38 -9.78
N ARG A 174 -1.75 5.22 -10.31
CA ARG A 174 -1.93 3.94 -9.61
C ARG A 174 -1.04 3.90 -8.36
N PRO A 175 -1.47 3.20 -7.29
CA PRO A 175 -0.68 3.10 -6.06
C PRO A 175 0.77 2.69 -6.30
N GLU A 176 0.99 1.70 -7.17
CA GLU A 176 2.33 1.18 -7.46
C GLU A 176 3.24 2.24 -8.07
N ALA A 177 2.73 3.06 -8.99
CA ALA A 177 3.51 4.12 -9.62
C ALA A 177 4.00 5.15 -8.60
N LEU A 178 3.18 5.45 -7.58
CA LEU A 178 3.54 6.36 -6.50
C LEU A 178 4.51 5.71 -5.50
N LEU A 179 4.29 4.44 -5.14
CA LEU A 179 5.18 3.73 -4.20
C LEU A 179 6.61 3.55 -4.73
N GLN A 180 6.77 3.53 -6.05
CA GLN A 180 8.08 3.44 -6.70
C GLN A 180 8.73 4.83 -6.94
N LEU A 181 8.13 5.91 -6.46
CA LEU A 181 8.72 7.25 -6.57
C LEU A 181 10.01 7.33 -5.76
N ARG A 182 11.03 7.88 -6.41
CA ARG A 182 12.32 8.21 -5.82
C ARG A 182 12.51 9.71 -5.84
N LEU A 183 13.42 10.23 -5.03
CA LEU A 183 13.69 11.66 -4.98
C LEU A 183 14.14 12.24 -6.34
N ARG A 184 14.79 11.44 -7.20
CA ARG A 184 15.11 11.81 -8.60
C ARG A 184 13.90 12.05 -9.51
N HIS A 185 12.71 11.56 -9.11
CA HIS A 185 11.47 11.79 -9.85
C HIS A 185 10.77 13.08 -9.40
N LEU A 186 11.34 13.80 -8.43
CA LEU A 186 10.87 15.09 -7.95
C LEU A 186 11.81 16.19 -8.42
N GLU A 187 11.24 17.23 -9.02
CA GLU A 187 11.94 18.46 -9.33
C GLU A 187 11.24 19.60 -8.61
N LEU A 188 12.02 20.41 -7.89
CA LEU A 188 11.54 21.57 -7.15
C LEU A 188 12.04 22.82 -7.83
N THR A 189 11.14 23.71 -8.21
CA THR A 189 11.51 24.88 -9.02
C THR A 189 10.83 26.13 -8.49
N LEU A 190 11.58 27.20 -8.31
CA LEU A 190 11.04 28.53 -8.04
C LEU A 190 10.79 29.22 -9.37
N ILE A 191 9.55 29.63 -9.61
CA ILE A 191 9.15 30.33 -10.83
C ILE A 191 8.79 31.77 -10.48
N ARG A 192 9.29 32.76 -11.24
CA ARG A 192 8.90 34.16 -11.05
C ARG A 192 7.41 34.33 -11.21
N ASP A 193 6.78 35.05 -10.29
CA ASP A 193 5.37 35.40 -10.45
C ASP A 193 5.23 36.43 -11.60
N PRO A 194 4.45 36.14 -12.64
CA PRO A 194 4.20 37.08 -13.73
C PRO A 194 3.62 38.42 -13.26
N GLY A 195 2.93 38.44 -12.11
CA GLY A 195 2.33 39.63 -11.50
C GLY A 195 3.27 40.47 -10.65
N GLY A 196 4.58 40.16 -10.59
CA GLY A 196 5.57 40.97 -9.87
C GLY A 196 5.68 40.70 -8.36
N GLY A 197 5.27 39.51 -7.90
CA GLY A 197 5.33 39.08 -6.51
C GLY A 197 6.50 38.13 -6.19
N ARG A 198 6.44 37.54 -4.99
CA ARG A 198 7.37 36.49 -4.55
C ARG A 198 7.32 35.30 -5.53
N PRO A 199 8.46 34.67 -5.86
CA PRO A 199 8.45 33.46 -6.67
C PRO A 199 7.58 32.36 -6.08
N ARG A 200 6.91 31.60 -6.95
CA ARG A 200 6.08 30.46 -6.57
C ARG A 200 6.89 29.18 -6.64
N LEU A 201 6.76 28.34 -5.61
CA LEU A 201 7.33 27.02 -5.64
C LEU A 201 6.47 26.08 -6.49
N PHE A 202 7.12 25.25 -7.29
CA PHE A 202 6.51 24.18 -8.06
C PHE A 202 7.13 22.86 -7.65
N ILE A 203 6.28 21.84 -7.49
CA ILE A 203 6.68 20.44 -7.45
C ILE A 203 6.35 19.85 -8.82
N GLU A 204 7.36 19.42 -9.57
CA GLU A 204 7.16 18.56 -10.73
C GLU A 204 7.39 17.10 -10.34
N LEU A 205 6.41 16.25 -10.65
CA LEU A 205 6.44 14.82 -10.39
C LEU A 205 6.46 14.03 -11.70
N SER A 206 7.47 13.17 -11.84
CA SER A 206 7.70 12.35 -13.04
C SER A 206 7.68 10.84 -12.71
N PRO A 207 6.50 10.23 -12.51
CA PRO A 207 6.42 8.80 -12.16
C PRO A 207 6.81 7.91 -13.36
N GLU A 208 7.93 7.21 -13.22
CA GLU A 208 8.48 6.30 -14.25
C GLU A 208 7.69 4.99 -14.34
N PHE A 209 7.32 4.40 -13.21
CA PHE A 209 6.71 3.06 -13.11
C PHE A 209 5.19 3.07 -13.34
N THR A 210 4.77 3.73 -14.41
CA THR A 210 3.37 3.80 -14.82
C THR A 210 2.99 2.67 -15.77
N LYS A 211 1.69 2.49 -16.08
CA LYS A 211 1.29 1.41 -17.00
C LYS A 211 1.87 1.71 -18.39
N GLY A 212 2.76 0.85 -18.86
CA GLY A 212 3.22 0.80 -20.25
C GLY A 212 2.34 -0.14 -21.08
N PHE A 213 2.09 0.23 -22.33
CA PHE A 213 1.56 -0.68 -23.34
C PHE A 213 2.58 -0.71 -24.48
N LEU A 214 3.21 -1.88 -24.70
CA LEU A 214 4.09 -2.19 -25.84
C LEU A 214 5.02 -1.05 -26.30
N GLY A 215 6.09 -0.78 -25.54
CA GLY A 215 7.20 0.09 -25.98
C GLY A 215 7.66 1.12 -24.95
N LEU A 216 8.62 1.95 -25.38
CA LEU A 216 9.06 3.14 -24.67
C LEU A 216 7.88 4.11 -24.58
N LYS A 217 7.63 4.66 -23.38
CA LYS A 217 6.51 5.56 -23.10
C LYS A 217 7.06 6.87 -22.57
N ASP A 218 6.56 7.98 -23.10
CA ASP A 218 6.86 9.30 -22.55
C ASP A 218 6.35 9.40 -21.11
N ILE A 219 7.19 9.93 -20.24
CA ILE A 219 6.87 10.09 -18.81
C ILE A 219 5.96 11.32 -18.68
N ASN A 220 4.76 11.10 -18.14
CA ASN A 220 3.86 12.21 -17.81
C ASN A 220 4.45 13.01 -16.64
N LYS A 221 4.69 14.30 -16.88
CA LYS A 221 5.16 15.25 -15.87
C LYS A 221 3.98 16.00 -15.27
N PHE A 222 3.79 15.87 -13.96
CA PHE A 222 2.73 16.57 -13.23
C PHE A 222 3.31 17.79 -12.51
N LYS A 223 2.95 18.98 -12.97
CA LYS A 223 3.33 20.25 -12.31
C LYS A 223 2.28 20.62 -11.27
N ILE A 224 2.70 20.72 -10.02
CA ILE A 224 1.85 21.05 -8.88
C ILE A 224 2.30 22.43 -8.37
N PRO A 225 1.59 23.51 -8.71
CA PRO A 225 1.93 24.84 -8.23
C PRO A 225 1.57 25.01 -6.76
N GLU A 226 2.37 25.80 -6.03
CA GLU A 226 2.01 26.27 -4.70
C GLU A 226 0.75 27.17 -4.78
N ILE A 227 -0.28 26.82 -4.00
CA ILE A 227 -1.48 27.64 -3.84
C ILE A 227 -1.17 28.67 -2.76
N ILE A 228 -1.17 29.97 -3.10
CA ILE A 228 -0.79 31.05 -2.16
C ILE A 228 -1.85 31.29 -1.09
N TYR A 229 -3.14 31.31 -1.42
CA TYR A 229 -4.20 31.46 -0.42
C TYR A 229 -4.95 30.14 -0.28
N ASP A 230 -4.23 29.12 0.19
CA ASP A 230 -4.76 27.77 0.31
C ASP A 230 -5.79 27.71 1.45
N PRO A 231 -7.07 27.41 1.17
CA PRO A 231 -8.13 27.31 2.18
C PRO A 231 -7.77 26.35 3.31
N THR A 232 -6.96 25.33 3.04
CA THR A 232 -6.50 24.39 4.08
C THR A 232 -5.16 23.75 3.72
N LEU A 233 -4.16 23.94 4.59
CA LEU A 233 -2.85 23.34 4.40
C LEU A 233 -2.86 21.81 4.55
N VAL A 234 -3.96 21.22 5.05
CA VAL A 234 -4.11 19.75 5.17
C VAL A 234 -4.11 19.03 3.83
N LEU A 235 -4.42 19.74 2.74
CA LEU A 235 -4.37 19.23 1.37
C LEU A 235 -3.09 19.66 0.63
N SER A 236 -2.20 20.41 1.25
CA SER A 236 -1.03 20.99 0.59
C SER A 236 0.13 19.98 0.47
N PRO A 237 0.39 19.38 -0.71
CA PRO A 237 1.52 18.46 -0.86
C PRO A 237 2.86 19.17 -0.60
N HIS A 238 2.94 20.49 -0.82
CA HIS A 238 4.12 21.30 -0.52
C HIS A 238 4.48 21.26 0.96
N VAL A 239 3.49 21.46 1.85
CA VAL A 239 3.73 21.48 3.30
C VAL A 239 4.29 20.14 3.78
N PHE A 240 3.66 19.03 3.38
CA PHE A 240 4.07 17.69 3.82
C PHE A 240 5.38 17.24 3.17
N LEU A 241 5.56 17.46 1.86
CA LEU A 241 6.78 17.09 1.15
C LEU A 241 7.98 17.89 1.65
N LEU A 242 7.87 19.22 1.77
CA LEU A 242 8.96 20.05 2.26
C LEU A 242 9.33 19.69 3.70
N GLY A 243 8.35 19.44 4.56
CA GLY A 243 8.63 19.03 5.94
C GLY A 243 9.42 17.72 6.01
N MET A 244 9.11 16.77 5.11
CA MET A 244 9.91 15.56 4.95
C MET A 244 11.33 15.86 4.44
N LEU A 245 11.46 16.68 3.40
CA LEU A 245 12.76 17.01 2.79
C LEU A 245 13.69 17.76 3.76
N PHE A 246 13.15 18.69 4.56
CA PHE A 246 13.93 19.39 5.59
C PHE A 246 14.36 18.46 6.71
N LYS A 247 13.48 17.55 7.15
CA LYS A 247 13.81 16.55 8.17
C LYS A 247 15.01 15.68 7.77
N VAL A 248 15.11 15.31 6.49
CA VAL A 248 16.24 14.50 5.98
C VAL A 248 17.35 15.35 5.33
N GLN A 249 17.27 16.69 5.42
CA GLN A 249 18.22 17.64 4.84
C GLN A 249 18.52 17.35 3.36
N ALA A 250 17.47 17.18 2.55
CA ALA A 250 17.59 16.72 1.17
C ALA A 250 18.15 17.75 0.18
N PHE A 251 18.07 19.05 0.48
CA PHE A 251 18.52 20.09 -0.45
C PHE A 251 20.04 20.07 -0.62
N LYS A 252 20.50 20.19 -1.87
CA LYS A 252 21.92 20.21 -2.23
C LYS A 252 22.60 21.51 -1.80
N SER A 253 21.88 22.62 -1.92
CA SER A 253 22.40 23.94 -1.54
C SER A 253 22.47 24.08 -0.02
N PRO A 254 23.64 24.38 0.56
CA PRO A 254 23.77 24.58 2.02
C PRO A 254 23.02 25.81 2.51
N SER A 255 22.66 26.74 1.63
CA SER A 255 21.89 27.94 1.95
C SER A 255 20.40 27.64 2.22
N VAL A 256 19.91 26.46 1.82
CA VAL A 256 18.49 26.04 1.97
C VAL A 256 18.37 25.02 3.10
N TYR A 257 18.68 25.47 4.31
CA TYR A 257 18.68 24.62 5.52
C TYR A 257 17.39 24.71 6.35
N SER A 258 16.50 25.67 6.05
CA SER A 258 15.22 25.83 6.74
C SER A 258 14.13 26.37 5.81
N PRO A 259 12.83 26.22 6.16
CA PRO A 259 11.74 26.79 5.39
C PRO A 259 11.84 28.31 5.27
N GLU A 260 12.25 29.02 6.32
CA GLU A 260 12.45 30.48 6.26
C GLU A 260 13.47 30.87 5.19
N LYS A 261 14.58 30.12 5.11
CA LYS A 261 15.60 30.36 4.09
C LYS A 261 15.10 30.07 2.70
N LEU A 262 14.41 28.94 2.50
CA LEU A 262 13.75 28.63 1.24
C LEU A 262 12.78 29.73 0.81
N TYR A 263 11.93 30.19 1.74
CA TYR A 263 10.90 31.18 1.45
C TYR A 263 11.46 32.60 1.28
N SER A 264 12.68 32.87 1.75
CA SER A 264 13.43 34.11 1.50
C SER A 264 14.14 34.17 0.15
N LEU A 265 14.19 33.06 -0.60
CA LEU A 265 14.85 33.02 -1.91
C LEU A 265 14.09 33.83 -2.96
N ASN A 266 14.85 34.41 -3.88
CA ASN A 266 14.35 34.98 -5.12
C ASN A 266 14.94 34.23 -6.32
N VAL A 267 14.28 34.32 -7.47
CA VAL A 267 14.86 33.84 -8.73
C VAL A 267 15.98 34.80 -9.15
N LEU A 268 17.14 34.25 -9.54
CA LEU A 268 18.30 35.01 -10.02
C LEU A 268 17.95 35.92 -11.20
N GLN A 269 18.49 37.15 -11.18
CA GLN A 269 18.23 38.16 -12.23
C GLN A 269 18.53 37.62 -13.63
N GLY A 270 17.59 37.80 -14.55
CA GLY A 270 17.69 37.27 -15.92
C GLY A 270 17.17 35.83 -16.11
N MET A 271 16.88 35.09 -15.04
CA MET A 271 16.22 33.78 -15.11
C MET A 271 14.73 33.89 -14.83
N ASN A 272 13.88 33.07 -15.48
CA ASN A 272 12.44 33.00 -15.19
C ASN A 272 12.09 31.94 -14.14
N GLU A 273 12.95 30.93 -14.03
CA GLU A 273 12.83 29.84 -13.09
C GLU A 273 14.18 29.47 -12.51
N GLN A 274 14.18 28.82 -11.35
CA GLN A 274 15.38 28.37 -10.67
C GLN A 274 15.11 27.05 -9.96
N GLU A 275 15.83 26.01 -10.38
CA GLU A 275 15.78 24.70 -9.74
C GLU A 275 16.39 24.72 -8.33
N LEU A 276 15.82 23.88 -7.47
CA LEU A 276 16.24 23.61 -6.11
C LEU A 276 16.70 22.14 -6.02
N PRO A 277 17.93 21.83 -6.48
CA PRO A 277 18.38 20.46 -6.60
C PRO A 277 18.47 19.78 -5.23
N LEU A 278 18.13 18.49 -5.22
CA LEU A 278 18.33 17.60 -4.08
C LEU A 278 19.75 16.99 -4.14
N LYS A 279 20.24 16.50 -3.00
CA LYS A 279 21.57 15.87 -2.89
C LYS A 279 21.66 14.62 -3.76
N ASP A 280 22.74 14.49 -4.51
CA ASP A 280 22.96 13.39 -5.47
C ASP A 280 22.89 12.01 -4.79
N GLU A 281 23.45 11.90 -3.57
CA GLU A 281 23.44 10.67 -2.75
C GLU A 281 22.05 10.23 -2.29
N MET A 282 21.05 11.12 -2.37
CA MET A 282 19.68 10.86 -1.94
C MET A 282 18.73 10.59 -3.11
N LEU A 283 19.13 10.87 -4.35
CA LEU A 283 18.27 10.79 -5.53
C LEU A 283 17.62 9.41 -5.72
N ASP A 284 18.32 8.35 -5.32
CA ASP A 284 17.81 6.98 -5.41
C ASP A 284 16.96 6.56 -4.20
N ASN A 285 16.86 7.38 -3.16
CA ASN A 285 15.99 7.07 -2.02
C ASN A 285 14.53 7.16 -2.42
N PHE A 286 13.73 6.22 -1.93
CA PHE A 286 12.28 6.25 -2.12
C PHE A 286 11.66 7.41 -1.34
N VAL A 287 10.70 8.09 -1.97
CA VAL A 287 9.87 9.12 -1.31
C VAL A 287 9.03 8.47 -0.20
N PHE A 288 8.55 7.26 -0.47
CA PHE A 288 7.64 6.49 0.38
C PHE A 288 8.31 5.21 0.85
N CYS A 289 8.27 4.93 2.16
CA CYS A 289 8.82 3.67 2.66
C CYS A 289 7.86 2.49 2.38
N GLN A 290 8.39 1.27 2.33
CA GLN A 290 7.58 0.07 2.10
C GLN A 290 6.51 -0.16 3.17
N ALA A 291 6.68 0.34 4.40
CA ALA A 291 5.67 0.20 5.45
C ALA A 291 4.31 0.78 5.04
N ILE A 292 4.29 1.79 4.16
CA ILE A 292 3.07 2.40 3.59
C ILE A 292 2.23 1.37 2.80
N THR A 293 2.87 0.36 2.20
CA THR A 293 2.16 -0.67 1.43
C THR A 293 1.16 -1.46 2.28
N GLY A 294 1.47 -1.68 3.57
CA GLY A 294 0.57 -2.32 4.53
C GLY A 294 -0.69 -1.48 4.85
N PHE A 295 -0.63 -0.18 4.59
CA PHE A 295 -1.75 0.75 4.79
C PHE A 295 -2.59 1.00 3.52
N LYS A 296 -2.23 0.37 2.38
CA LYS A 296 -3.01 0.39 1.13
C LYS A 296 -4.47 -0.05 1.32
N GLN A 297 -4.71 -0.92 2.31
CA GLN A 297 -6.07 -1.37 2.69
C GLN A 297 -6.91 -0.26 3.34
N VAL A 298 -6.28 0.72 4.00
CA VAL A 298 -6.92 1.82 4.70
C VAL A 298 -7.26 2.96 3.74
N THR A 299 -6.30 3.40 2.92
CA THR A 299 -6.50 4.53 1.98
C THR A 299 -7.18 4.18 0.68
N LYS A 300 -7.19 2.89 0.29
CA LYS A 300 -7.81 2.38 -0.94
C LYS A 300 -7.56 3.32 -2.13
N PRO A 301 -6.32 3.46 -2.63
CA PRO A 301 -5.95 4.61 -3.46
C PRO A 301 -6.67 4.66 -4.82
N TYR A 302 -7.28 3.56 -5.26
CA TYR A 302 -8.20 3.54 -6.40
C TYR A 302 -9.44 4.42 -6.19
N VAL A 303 -9.90 4.58 -4.95
CA VAL A 303 -11.01 5.45 -4.58
C VAL A 303 -10.66 6.93 -4.80
N LEU A 304 -9.41 7.32 -4.52
CA LEU A 304 -8.86 8.65 -4.79
C LEU A 304 -8.70 8.88 -6.29
N ARG A 305 -8.19 7.88 -7.00
CA ARG A 305 -8.10 7.91 -8.46
C ARG A 305 -9.48 8.05 -9.13
N ASP A 306 -10.50 7.39 -8.62
CA ASP A 306 -11.88 7.55 -9.10
C ASP A 306 -12.38 8.99 -8.87
N GLY A 307 -12.04 9.60 -7.73
CA GLY A 307 -12.36 11.00 -7.43
C GLY A 307 -11.67 11.96 -8.38
N ALA A 308 -10.36 11.76 -8.61
CA ALA A 308 -9.57 12.52 -9.55
C ALA A 308 -10.16 12.45 -10.97
N ALA A 309 -10.48 11.23 -11.44
CA ALA A 309 -11.04 11.00 -12.76
C ALA A 309 -12.36 11.78 -12.97
N LYS A 310 -13.26 11.75 -11.98
CA LYS A 310 -14.52 12.51 -12.04
C LYS A 310 -14.30 14.02 -12.00
N ALA A 311 -13.42 14.51 -11.12
CA ALA A 311 -13.10 15.93 -11.03
C ALA A 311 -12.51 16.47 -12.35
N LEU A 312 -11.60 15.72 -12.98
CA LEU A 312 -11.03 16.06 -14.29
C LEU A 312 -12.10 16.05 -15.39
N ASN A 313 -13.06 15.13 -15.34
CA ASN A 313 -14.17 15.07 -16.30
C ASN A 313 -15.12 16.27 -16.23
N GLU A 314 -15.30 16.83 -15.03
CA GLU A 314 -16.18 17.99 -14.79
C GLU A 314 -15.46 19.33 -15.05
N SER A 315 -14.14 19.32 -15.21
CA SER A 315 -13.36 20.55 -15.39
C SER A 315 -13.48 21.07 -16.83
N PRO A 316 -13.80 22.37 -17.02
CA PRO A 316 -13.78 22.98 -18.36
C PRO A 316 -12.36 23.12 -18.91
N ASP A 317 -11.33 23.03 -18.06
CA ASP A 317 -9.92 23.22 -18.42
C ASP A 317 -9.26 21.91 -18.88
N VAL A 318 -9.98 20.78 -18.83
CA VAL A 318 -9.44 19.46 -19.15
C VAL A 318 -10.21 18.83 -20.30
N SER A 319 -9.54 18.63 -21.43
CA SER A 319 -10.10 17.87 -22.54
C SER A 319 -10.11 16.36 -22.26
N ASN A 320 -10.94 15.62 -23.01
CA ASN A 320 -10.95 14.15 -22.95
C ASN A 320 -9.57 13.53 -23.25
N SER A 321 -8.78 14.14 -24.15
CA SER A 321 -7.43 13.66 -24.47
C SER A 321 -6.47 13.85 -23.31
N VAL A 322 -6.51 15.01 -22.64
CA VAL A 322 -5.69 15.28 -21.45
C VAL A 322 -6.12 14.40 -20.27
N GLN A 323 -7.43 14.20 -20.07
CA GLN A 323 -7.95 13.28 -19.06
C GLN A 323 -7.43 11.85 -19.28
N ASN A 324 -7.52 11.35 -20.52
CA ASN A 324 -7.03 10.01 -20.87
C ASN A 324 -5.50 9.91 -20.72
N LEU A 325 -4.75 10.96 -21.02
CA LEU A 325 -3.30 11.02 -20.78
C LEU A 325 -2.98 10.91 -19.28
N ILE A 326 -3.64 11.70 -18.44
CA ILE A 326 -3.48 11.69 -16.97
C ILE A 326 -3.83 10.31 -16.40
N LEU A 327 -4.99 9.77 -16.77
CA LEU A 327 -5.44 8.48 -16.31
C LEU A 327 -4.73 7.31 -17.01
N GLN A 328 -3.96 7.57 -18.06
CA GLN A 328 -3.29 6.54 -18.87
C GLN A 328 -4.29 5.52 -19.44
N HIS A 329 -5.41 6.04 -19.96
CA HIS A 329 -6.40 5.26 -20.70
C HIS A 329 -6.07 5.31 -22.19
N ALA A 330 -6.12 4.14 -22.86
CA ALA A 330 -5.92 4.06 -24.30
C ALA A 330 -7.14 4.55 -25.09
N SER A 331 -8.34 4.38 -24.53
CA SER A 331 -9.61 4.85 -25.09
C SER A 331 -10.49 5.45 -23.99
N ILE A 332 -11.33 6.41 -24.38
CA ILE A 332 -12.40 6.98 -23.56
C ILE A 332 -13.38 5.92 -23.05
N ASP A 333 -13.53 4.79 -23.75
CA ASP A 333 -14.40 3.68 -23.32
C ASP A 333 -13.98 3.13 -21.95
N THR A 334 -12.68 3.18 -21.64
CA THR A 334 -12.17 2.81 -20.32
C THR A 334 -12.74 3.73 -19.25
N PHE A 335 -12.84 5.04 -19.54
CA PHE A 335 -13.46 6.01 -18.65
C PHE A 335 -14.97 5.71 -18.47
N LEU A 336 -15.69 5.59 -19.59
CA LEU A 336 -17.14 5.34 -19.60
C LEU A 336 -17.53 4.06 -18.85
N LYS A 337 -16.71 3.01 -18.95
CA LYS A 337 -16.97 1.72 -18.31
C LYS A 337 -16.72 1.75 -16.80
N HIS A 338 -15.61 2.37 -16.38
CA HIS A 338 -15.13 2.24 -15.01
C HIS A 338 -15.48 3.42 -14.11
N TYR A 339 -15.52 4.64 -14.65
CA TYR A 339 -15.59 5.87 -13.86
C TYR A 339 -16.93 6.61 -14.01
N LEU A 340 -17.61 6.46 -15.15
CA LEU A 340 -18.91 7.08 -15.36
C LEU A 340 -19.94 6.52 -14.36
N ASN A 341 -20.53 7.43 -13.58
CA ASN A 341 -21.55 7.09 -12.61
C ASN A 341 -22.88 6.84 -13.33
N ARG A 342 -23.55 5.73 -13.02
CA ARG A 342 -24.93 5.48 -13.50
C ARG A 342 -25.97 6.21 -12.66
N ASN A 343 -25.60 6.67 -11.46
CA ASN A 343 -26.40 7.63 -10.72
C ASN A 343 -26.12 9.02 -11.31
N ILE A 344 -27.10 9.56 -12.06
CA ILE A 344 -26.99 10.88 -12.69
C ILE A 344 -26.96 11.92 -11.57
N ASN A 345 -25.77 12.47 -11.30
CA ASN A 345 -25.53 13.43 -10.22
C ASN A 345 -25.52 14.89 -10.70
N VAL A 346 -26.18 15.17 -11.83
CA VAL A 346 -26.41 16.53 -12.31
C VAL A 346 -27.82 16.97 -11.97
N ASP A 347 -28.01 18.27 -11.75
CA ASP A 347 -29.33 18.86 -11.48
C ASP A 347 -30.15 18.92 -12.78
N VAL A 348 -30.61 17.75 -13.23
CA VAL A 348 -31.31 17.58 -14.51
C VAL A 348 -32.52 18.52 -14.60
N GLN A 349 -33.18 18.78 -13.48
CA GLN A 349 -34.36 19.65 -13.43
C GLN A 349 -34.01 21.10 -13.74
N ASN A 350 -33.01 21.68 -13.06
CA ASN A 350 -32.65 23.08 -13.33
C ASN A 350 -31.98 23.24 -14.70
N ILE A 351 -31.15 22.27 -15.11
CA ILE A 351 -30.57 22.24 -16.47
C ILE A 351 -31.68 22.25 -17.53
N TYR A 352 -32.68 21.36 -17.42
CA TYR A 352 -33.80 21.29 -18.35
C TYR A 352 -34.60 22.60 -18.41
N ARG A 353 -34.70 23.31 -17.29
CA ARG A 353 -35.43 24.59 -17.18
C ARG A 353 -34.58 25.80 -17.58
N GLY A 354 -33.31 25.62 -17.98
CA GLY A 354 -32.39 26.73 -18.25
C GLY A 354 -32.03 27.55 -17.01
N LEU A 355 -32.15 26.96 -15.82
CA LEU A 355 -31.80 27.55 -14.53
C LEU A 355 -30.41 27.11 -14.08
N GLU A 356 -29.78 27.90 -13.19
CA GLU A 356 -28.46 27.56 -12.64
C GLU A 356 -28.51 26.24 -11.84
N PRO A 357 -27.70 25.22 -12.19
CA PRO A 357 -27.67 23.94 -11.50
C PRO A 357 -27.17 24.05 -10.05
N GLN A 358 -27.81 23.34 -9.11
CA GLN A 358 -27.39 23.30 -7.70
C GLN A 358 -26.20 22.34 -7.47
N LYS A 359 -25.05 22.61 -8.08
CA LYS A 359 -23.88 21.73 -8.12
C LYS A 359 -23.39 21.27 -6.73
N ALA A 360 -23.32 22.19 -5.76
CA ALA A 360 -22.88 21.88 -4.40
C ALA A 360 -23.84 20.91 -3.68
N LEU A 361 -25.15 21.10 -3.85
CA LEU A 361 -26.17 20.24 -3.27
C LEU A 361 -26.10 18.83 -3.89
N MET A 362 -25.98 18.74 -5.21
CA MET A 362 -25.87 17.45 -5.91
C MET A 362 -24.61 16.68 -5.44
N ARG A 363 -23.45 17.33 -5.33
CA ARG A 363 -22.23 16.71 -4.77
C ARG A 363 -22.41 16.21 -3.33
N SER A 364 -23.13 16.96 -2.48
CA SER A 364 -23.38 16.56 -1.08
C SER A 364 -24.25 15.29 -0.96
N LEU A 365 -25.14 15.05 -1.94
CA LEU A 365 -26.02 13.87 -1.98
C LEU A 365 -25.26 12.57 -2.29
N GLU A 366 -24.17 12.62 -3.05
CA GLU A 366 -23.28 11.47 -3.27
C GLU A 366 -22.55 11.03 -1.99
N GLY A 367 -22.12 12.00 -1.17
CA GLY A 367 -21.48 11.73 0.13
C GLY A 367 -22.47 11.19 1.17
N SER A 368 -23.65 11.81 1.29
CA SER A 368 -24.63 11.52 2.37
C SER A 368 -25.24 10.12 2.32
N ARG A 369 -25.56 9.56 1.14
CA ARG A 369 -26.08 8.16 1.02
C ARG A 369 -25.05 7.12 1.47
N ARG A 370 -23.77 7.43 1.30
CA ARG A 370 -22.65 6.60 1.73
C ARG A 370 -22.33 6.79 3.21
N GLU A 371 -22.48 8.00 3.71
CA GLU A 371 -22.42 8.30 5.14
C GLU A 371 -23.54 7.58 5.90
N GLU A 372 -24.75 7.50 5.36
CA GLU A 372 -25.88 6.72 5.90
C GLU A 372 -25.55 5.22 6.01
N ARG A 373 -24.98 4.62 4.95
CA ARG A 373 -24.56 3.20 4.96
C ARG A 373 -23.38 2.96 5.90
N TYR A 374 -22.36 3.83 5.88
CA TYR A 374 -21.22 3.78 6.78
C TYR A 374 -21.66 3.98 8.24
N ARG A 375 -22.57 4.92 8.51
CA ARG A 375 -23.18 5.17 9.82
C ARG A 375 -23.96 3.95 10.30
N LYS A 376 -24.71 3.26 9.42
CA LYS A 376 -25.38 1.98 9.75
C LYS A 376 -24.37 0.88 10.11
N VAL A 377 -23.30 0.70 9.35
CA VAL A 377 -22.24 -0.30 9.63
C VAL A 377 -21.45 0.05 10.89
N LYS A 378 -21.05 1.32 11.06
CA LYS A 378 -20.37 1.85 12.25
C LYS A 378 -21.25 1.71 13.49
N LYS A 379 -22.56 1.99 13.39
CA LYS A 379 -23.51 1.78 14.49
C LYS A 379 -23.61 0.30 14.87
N ARG A 380 -23.67 -0.62 13.90
CA ARG A 380 -23.62 -2.07 14.17
C ARG A 380 -22.32 -2.48 14.88
N LEU A 381 -21.17 -1.99 14.40
CA LEU A 381 -19.86 -2.29 15.01
C LEU A 381 -19.74 -1.72 16.43
N THR A 382 -20.18 -0.48 16.66
CA THR A 382 -20.16 0.15 17.99
C THR A 382 -21.11 -0.57 18.95
N SER A 383 -22.30 -0.95 18.50
CA SER A 383 -23.25 -1.75 19.29
C SER A 383 -22.67 -3.12 19.67
N GLU A 384 -22.02 -3.80 18.74
CA GLU A 384 -21.40 -5.10 19.00
C GLU A 384 -20.19 -4.97 19.94
N ARG A 385 -19.36 -3.93 19.76
CA ARG A 385 -18.27 -3.60 20.71
C ARG A 385 -18.79 -3.32 22.12
N ALA A 386 -19.89 -2.57 22.25
CA ALA A 386 -20.52 -2.29 23.54
C ALA A 386 -21.10 -3.56 24.17
N ARG A 387 -21.70 -4.45 23.37
CA ARG A 387 -22.16 -5.77 23.82
C ARG A 387 -21.00 -6.63 24.32
N GLN A 388 -19.90 -6.74 23.57
CA GLN A 388 -18.72 -7.49 23.99
C GLN A 388 -18.08 -6.91 25.25
N ARG A 389 -18.03 -5.58 25.40
CA ARG A 389 -17.60 -4.92 26.64
C ARG A 389 -18.50 -5.26 27.83
N ARG A 390 -19.82 -5.26 27.66
CA ARG A 390 -20.76 -5.66 28.73
C ARG A 390 -20.56 -7.13 29.13
N LEU A 391 -20.40 -8.02 28.16
CA LEU A 391 -20.14 -9.44 28.43
C LEU A 391 -18.83 -9.63 29.21
N LEU A 392 -17.76 -8.94 28.81
CA LEU A 392 -16.48 -8.97 29.52
C LEU A 392 -16.60 -8.38 30.93
N LEU A 393 -17.38 -7.31 31.11
CA LEU A 393 -17.57 -6.68 32.42
C LEU A 393 -18.38 -7.58 33.37
N LEU A 394 -19.37 -8.33 32.86
CA LEU A 394 -20.06 -9.36 33.62
C LEU A 394 -19.11 -10.48 34.05
N ASP A 395 -18.24 -10.95 33.15
CA ASP A 395 -17.22 -11.96 33.46
C ASP A 395 -16.20 -11.46 34.51
N ILE A 396 -15.74 -10.22 34.39
CA ILE A 396 -14.84 -9.59 35.37
C ILE A 396 -15.53 -9.45 36.72
N VAL A 397 -16.79 -9.00 36.76
CA VAL A 397 -17.55 -8.87 38.02
C VAL A 397 -17.79 -10.23 38.67
N ASP A 398 -18.09 -11.26 37.88
CA ASP A 398 -18.26 -12.63 38.38
C ASP A 398 -16.95 -13.18 38.96
N ARG A 399 -15.82 -12.98 38.28
CA ARG A 399 -14.48 -13.32 38.80
C ARG A 399 -14.13 -12.52 40.04
N TYR A 400 -14.33 -11.21 40.04
CA TYR A 400 -14.11 -10.36 41.21
C TYR A 400 -14.94 -10.83 42.41
N LYS A 401 -16.22 -11.15 42.23
CA LYS A 401 -17.06 -11.70 43.32
C LYS A 401 -16.52 -13.02 43.89
N LYS A 402 -15.88 -13.85 43.07
CA LYS A 402 -15.30 -15.14 43.48
C LYS A 402 -13.92 -14.98 44.11
N GLU A 403 -13.09 -14.13 43.55
CA GLU A 403 -11.67 -14.02 43.86
C GLU A 403 -11.39 -12.94 44.92
N GLN A 404 -12.16 -11.85 44.93
CA GLN A 404 -11.89 -10.71 45.81
C GLN A 404 -12.02 -11.02 47.31
N PRO A 405 -12.97 -11.85 47.79
CA PRO A 405 -13.01 -12.23 49.20
C PRO A 405 -11.73 -12.96 49.67
N VAL A 406 -11.11 -13.73 48.76
CA VAL A 406 -9.84 -14.43 49.02
C VAL A 406 -8.68 -13.44 49.02
N ILE A 407 -8.62 -12.57 48.00
CA ILE A 407 -7.58 -11.54 47.86
C ILE A 407 -7.62 -10.53 49.01
N ASP A 408 -8.80 -10.12 49.46
CA ASP A 408 -8.97 -9.17 50.57
C ASP A 408 -8.62 -9.81 51.93
N SER A 409 -8.89 -11.11 52.10
CA SER A 409 -8.42 -11.88 53.27
C SER A 409 -6.90 -12.00 53.30
N GLU A 410 -6.28 -12.31 52.16
CA GLU A 410 -4.82 -12.36 52.01
C GLU A 410 -4.17 -10.99 52.21
N ARG A 411 -4.80 -9.91 51.73
CA ARG A 411 -4.33 -8.52 51.92
C ARG A 411 -4.41 -8.06 53.37
N GLN A 412 -5.47 -8.39 54.11
CA GLN A 412 -5.56 -8.12 55.55
C GLN A 412 -4.48 -8.85 56.35
N LEU A 413 -4.16 -10.10 56.00
CA LEU A 413 -3.08 -10.86 56.61
C LEU A 413 -1.69 -10.29 56.29
N SER A 414 -1.54 -9.53 55.20
CA SER A 414 -0.26 -8.96 54.74
C SER A 414 0.00 -7.48 55.13
N GLY A 415 -0.97 -6.79 55.73
CA GLY A 415 -0.78 -5.47 56.36
C GLY A 415 -0.48 -4.28 55.43
N LYS A 416 -0.85 -4.30 54.14
CA LYS A 416 -0.59 -3.19 53.19
C LYS A 416 -1.85 -2.39 52.84
N VAL A 417 -1.85 -1.09 53.15
CA VAL A 417 -2.90 -0.11 52.80
C VAL A 417 -2.41 0.81 51.67
N VAL A 418 -3.10 0.73 50.52
CA VAL A 418 -3.13 1.57 49.29
C VAL A 418 -1.81 1.84 48.55
N ASP A 419 -1.82 1.51 47.25
CA ASP A 419 -0.66 1.28 46.37
C ASP A 419 -0.38 2.44 45.39
N GLU A 420 0.91 2.64 45.08
CA GLU A 420 1.47 3.64 44.14
C GLU A 420 0.93 3.51 42.70
N ASP A 421 0.44 2.33 42.35
CA ASP A 421 -0.14 1.99 41.05
C ASP A 421 -1.36 2.85 40.66
N VAL A 422 -2.03 3.46 41.65
CA VAL A 422 -3.15 4.40 41.42
C VAL A 422 -2.64 5.73 40.88
N ARG A 423 -1.41 6.14 41.20
CA ARG A 423 -0.77 7.36 40.67
C ARG A 423 -0.36 7.15 39.20
N GLY A 424 0.21 6.00 38.86
CA GLY A 424 0.52 5.62 37.48
C GLY A 424 -0.72 5.35 36.58
N ALA A 425 -1.90 5.24 37.18
CA ALA A 425 -3.16 5.16 36.43
C ALA A 425 -3.72 6.55 36.04
N LEU A 426 -3.29 7.62 36.71
CA LEU A 426 -3.74 8.99 36.46
C LEU A 426 -2.91 9.73 35.39
N GLU A 427 -1.66 9.32 35.12
CA GLU A 427 -0.87 9.84 33.97
C GLU A 427 -1.35 9.31 32.60
N ARG A 428 -2.23 8.30 32.58
CA ARG A 428 -2.82 7.76 31.35
C ARG A 428 -3.92 8.64 30.73
N SER A 429 -3.96 9.93 31.07
CA SER A 429 -4.74 10.95 30.35
C SER A 429 -4.01 11.54 29.12
N ASP A 430 -2.75 11.18 28.88
CA ASP A 430 -1.83 11.75 27.86
C ASP A 430 -1.78 10.97 26.54
N HIS A 431 -2.64 11.26 25.55
CA HIS A 431 -2.68 10.48 24.29
C HIS A 431 -2.16 11.20 23.01
N MET A 432 -1.72 12.46 23.06
CA MET A 432 -1.10 13.14 21.91
C MET A 432 0.14 13.93 22.34
N THR A 433 1.23 13.81 21.56
CA THR A 433 2.48 14.54 21.80
C THR A 433 2.33 16.03 21.50
N PRO A 434 3.06 16.94 22.18
CA PRO A 434 3.02 18.37 21.89
C PRO A 434 3.28 18.72 20.42
N GLU A 435 4.20 18.02 19.77
CA GLU A 435 4.54 18.20 18.35
C GLU A 435 3.37 17.83 17.43
N GLN A 436 2.56 16.84 17.81
CA GLN A 436 1.37 16.45 17.07
C GLN A 436 0.29 17.53 17.19
N LEU A 437 0.11 18.10 18.38
CA LEU A 437 -0.83 19.20 18.61
C LEU A 437 -0.41 20.45 17.82
N LEU A 438 0.88 20.81 17.85
CA LEU A 438 1.44 21.91 17.06
C LEU A 438 1.24 21.69 15.56
N LEU A 439 1.45 20.47 15.08
CA LEU A 439 1.18 20.11 13.68
C LEU A 439 -0.29 20.29 13.31
N ILE A 440 -1.20 19.77 14.14
CA ILE A 440 -2.65 19.88 13.90
C ILE A 440 -3.05 21.35 13.83
N ASP A 441 -2.62 22.15 14.80
CA ASP A 441 -2.93 23.58 14.86
C ASP A 441 -2.39 24.31 13.61
N ALA A 442 -1.11 24.12 13.29
CA ALA A 442 -0.46 24.79 12.17
C ALA A 442 -1.09 24.47 10.81
N VAL A 443 -1.47 23.22 10.57
CA VAL A 443 -2.01 22.76 9.28
C VAL A 443 -3.51 23.08 9.12
N LEU A 444 -4.25 23.20 10.22
CA LEU A 444 -5.67 23.55 10.22
C LEU A 444 -5.94 25.05 10.40
N THR A 445 -4.90 25.88 10.45
CA THR A 445 -5.03 27.34 10.39
C THR A 445 -5.82 27.78 9.14
N LEU A 446 -6.57 28.89 9.24
CA LEU A 446 -7.26 29.49 8.11
C LEU A 446 -6.32 30.42 7.31
N PRO A 447 -6.63 30.70 6.03
CA PRO A 447 -5.87 31.66 5.24
C PRO A 447 -5.80 33.04 5.89
N GLU A 448 -4.62 33.64 5.79
CA GLU A 448 -4.38 35.01 6.21
C GLU A 448 -4.66 36.00 5.09
N THR A 449 -4.90 37.27 5.45
CA THR A 449 -5.27 38.30 4.48
C THR A 449 -4.08 38.96 3.78
N SER A 450 -2.85 38.76 4.28
CA SER A 450 -1.63 39.34 3.70
C SER A 450 -0.67 38.26 3.15
N PRO A 451 0.03 38.52 2.04
CA PRO A 451 1.01 37.58 1.47
C PRO A 451 2.10 37.14 2.45
N GLU A 452 2.58 38.05 3.30
CA GLU A 452 3.64 37.81 4.27
C GLU A 452 3.17 36.91 5.41
N LYS A 453 1.97 37.16 5.94
CA LYS A 453 1.36 36.31 6.97
C LYS A 453 1.05 34.91 6.43
N GLU A 454 0.61 34.85 5.19
CA GLU A 454 0.28 33.61 4.51
C GLU A 454 1.55 32.79 4.17
N CYS A 455 2.66 33.47 3.87
CA CYS A 455 4.00 32.89 3.83
C CYS A 455 4.41 32.32 5.20
N GLN A 456 4.25 33.11 6.27
CA GLN A 456 4.59 32.68 7.63
C GLN A 456 3.74 31.48 8.10
N ARG A 457 2.45 31.45 7.76
CA ARG A 457 1.53 30.33 8.02
C ARG A 457 2.08 29.02 7.44
N ARG A 458 2.57 29.04 6.19
CA ARG A 458 3.21 27.88 5.55
C ARG A 458 4.52 27.49 6.21
N ILE A 459 5.40 28.45 6.48
CA ILE A 459 6.67 28.21 7.16
C ILE A 459 6.42 27.49 8.49
N THR A 460 5.46 27.98 9.28
CA THR A 460 5.06 27.36 10.54
C THR A 460 4.55 25.93 10.35
N ALA A 461 3.71 25.67 9.34
CA ALA A 461 3.21 24.33 9.04
C ALA A 461 4.33 23.37 8.59
N ILE A 462 5.26 23.81 7.73
CA ILE A 462 6.40 23.01 7.28
C ILE A 462 7.32 22.68 8.46
N ASN A 463 7.60 23.66 9.33
CA ASN A 463 8.37 23.44 10.55
C ASN A 463 7.68 22.44 11.48
N ALA A 464 6.36 22.53 11.65
CA ALA A 464 5.60 21.60 12.49
C ALA A 464 5.63 20.17 11.93
N VAL A 465 5.50 19.98 10.61
CA VAL A 465 5.70 18.67 9.96
C VAL A 465 7.12 18.16 10.20
N THR A 466 8.12 19.01 10.00
CA THR A 466 9.55 18.66 10.18
C THR A 466 9.83 18.18 11.61
N ALA A 467 9.32 18.90 12.60
CA ALA A 467 9.46 18.55 14.01
C ALA A 467 8.74 17.24 14.33
N TYR A 468 7.46 17.13 13.93
CA TYR A 468 6.64 15.97 14.21
C TYR A 468 7.22 14.69 13.62
N CYS A 469 7.79 14.73 12.42
CA CYS A 469 8.46 13.60 11.75
C CYS A 469 9.56 12.89 12.58
N SER A 470 10.01 13.47 13.69
CA SER A 470 11.02 12.90 14.60
C SER A 470 10.41 12.15 15.80
N VAL A 471 9.09 12.17 15.96
CA VAL A 471 8.37 11.66 17.12
C VAL A 471 8.12 10.16 17.01
N GLU A 472 8.48 9.44 18.07
CA GLU A 472 8.08 8.04 18.26
C GLU A 472 6.68 8.02 18.89
N GLU A 473 5.66 7.62 18.12
CA GLU A 473 4.27 7.56 18.66
C GLU A 473 4.01 6.24 19.44
N GLY A 474 4.92 5.27 19.32
CA GLY A 474 4.84 3.96 19.99
C GLY A 474 4.14 2.86 19.17
N VAL A 475 4.49 1.61 19.46
CA VAL A 475 3.96 0.42 18.76
C VAL A 475 2.64 -0.01 19.39
N THR A 476 1.52 0.11 18.68
CA THR A 476 0.33 -0.68 19.01
C THR A 476 0.53 -2.09 18.47
N PHE A 477 1.21 -2.94 19.26
CA PHE A 477 1.15 -4.37 19.01
C PHE A 477 -0.32 -4.80 19.03
N ARG A 478 -0.73 -5.57 18.00
CA ARG A 478 -1.94 -6.40 18.07
C ARG A 478 -1.99 -7.00 19.46
N ARG A 479 -3.13 -6.88 20.14
CA ARG A 479 -3.45 -7.60 21.39
C ARG A 479 -3.05 -9.08 21.21
N SER A 480 -1.83 -9.41 21.61
CA SER A 480 -1.45 -10.78 21.88
C SER A 480 -2.14 -11.14 23.20
N ARG A 481 -2.71 -12.35 23.21
CA ARG A 481 -3.44 -12.91 24.35
C ARG A 481 -2.76 -12.55 25.66
N ALA A 482 -3.50 -11.85 26.52
CA ALA A 482 -3.15 -11.71 27.92
C ALA A 482 -3.09 -13.11 28.56
N GLY A 483 -2.07 -13.34 29.36
CA GLY A 483 -2.05 -14.42 30.35
C GLY A 483 -0.74 -15.18 30.42
N GLN A 484 0.26 -14.61 31.10
CA GLN A 484 1.05 -15.31 32.11
C GLN A 484 1.90 -14.28 32.89
N PRO A 485 1.82 -14.24 34.23
CA PRO A 485 2.67 -13.37 35.04
C PRO A 485 4.07 -13.97 35.16
N ALA A 486 5.11 -13.19 34.88
CA ALA A 486 6.49 -13.53 35.19
C ALA A 486 6.80 -13.22 36.67
N PRO A 487 7.71 -13.94 37.33
CA PRO A 487 8.05 -13.70 38.73
C PRO A 487 8.92 -12.44 38.89
N PRO A 488 8.99 -11.85 40.11
CA PRO A 488 9.68 -10.59 40.33
C PRO A 488 11.20 -10.82 40.31
N VAL A 489 11.91 -10.04 39.50
CA VAL A 489 13.37 -9.99 39.51
C VAL A 489 13.82 -8.85 40.44
N SER A 490 14.63 -9.22 41.42
CA SER A 490 15.31 -8.33 42.36
C SER A 490 16.24 -7.35 41.63
N ALA A 491 16.29 -6.13 42.16
CA ALA A 491 17.14 -5.06 41.71
C ALA A 491 18.62 -5.46 41.76
N VAL A 492 19.31 -5.34 40.62
CA VAL A 492 20.75 -5.18 40.55
C VAL A 492 21.04 -4.00 39.64
N LYS A 493 21.65 -2.96 40.22
CA LYS A 493 22.38 -1.92 39.49
C LYS A 493 23.56 -2.59 38.81
N ASP A 494 23.64 -2.49 37.49
CA ASP A 494 24.71 -1.73 36.81
C ASP A 494 24.76 -2.04 35.31
N GLU A 495 25.07 -0.95 34.58
CA GLU A 495 25.65 -0.88 33.23
C GLU A 495 24.90 -1.49 32.02
N LYS A 496 24.39 -0.57 31.16
CA LYS A 496 24.08 -0.86 29.76
C LYS A 496 25.33 -1.39 29.04
N PRO A 497 25.13 -2.36 28.14
CA PRO A 497 25.54 -2.15 26.76
C PRO A 497 24.30 -1.96 25.89
N LEU A 498 24.31 -0.91 25.07
CA LEU A 498 23.38 -0.71 23.98
C LEU A 498 23.29 -2.02 23.16
N ARG A 499 22.17 -2.74 23.19
CA ARG A 499 21.98 -3.96 22.40
C ARG A 499 22.18 -3.60 20.93
N SER A 500 23.28 -4.04 20.33
CA SER A 500 23.60 -3.75 18.93
C SER A 500 22.47 -4.19 18.01
N GLU A 501 22.16 -3.43 16.96
CA GLU A 501 21.21 -3.77 15.89
C GLU A 501 21.34 -5.24 15.42
N ALA A 502 22.58 -5.73 15.36
CA ALA A 502 22.93 -7.11 15.01
C ALA A 502 22.28 -8.17 15.93
N ASP A 503 22.13 -7.86 17.22
CA ASP A 503 21.55 -8.74 18.24
C ASP A 503 20.01 -8.77 18.16
N ILE A 504 19.39 -7.70 17.66
CA ILE A 504 17.95 -7.68 17.34
C ILE A 504 17.68 -8.48 16.06
N MET A 505 18.48 -8.24 15.00
CA MET A 505 18.37 -8.98 13.73
C MET A 505 18.60 -10.48 13.92
N LEU A 506 19.57 -10.88 14.74
CA LEU A 506 19.85 -12.28 15.02
C LEU A 506 18.70 -12.98 15.76
N ARG A 507 18.11 -12.33 16.77
CA ARG A 507 16.93 -12.86 17.48
C ARG A 507 15.73 -13.03 16.55
N HIS A 508 15.47 -12.04 15.70
CA HIS A 508 14.39 -12.12 14.72
C HIS A 508 14.62 -13.27 13.72
N ALA A 509 15.84 -13.43 13.22
CA ALA A 509 16.19 -14.50 12.29
C ALA A 509 16.06 -15.90 12.94
N ILE A 510 16.50 -16.07 14.19
CA ILE A 510 16.33 -17.32 14.96
C ILE A 510 14.85 -17.62 15.17
N SER A 511 14.04 -16.62 15.53
CA SER A 511 12.60 -16.78 15.69
C SER A 511 11.94 -17.24 14.38
N SER A 512 12.29 -16.63 13.24
CA SER A 512 11.74 -17.01 11.93
C SER A 512 12.02 -18.47 11.60
N VAL A 513 13.28 -18.93 11.71
CA VAL A 513 13.63 -20.31 11.33
C VAL A 513 13.18 -21.39 12.33
N THR A 514 12.68 -21.02 13.52
CA THR A 514 12.23 -21.98 14.54
C THR A 514 10.72 -22.01 14.75
N THR A 515 10.01 -20.94 14.34
CA THR A 515 8.57 -20.80 14.62
C THR A 515 7.69 -20.66 13.38
N GLU A 516 8.23 -20.22 12.24
CA GLU A 516 7.45 -20.07 11.01
C GLU A 516 7.32 -21.38 10.24
N GLU A 517 6.12 -21.70 9.76
CA GLU A 517 5.89 -22.90 8.92
C GLU A 517 6.60 -22.84 7.56
N ARG A 518 6.92 -21.63 7.06
CA ARG A 518 7.58 -21.39 5.78
C ARG A 518 8.51 -20.17 5.83
N PRO A 519 9.69 -20.29 6.45
CA PRO A 519 10.60 -19.17 6.60
C PRO A 519 11.24 -18.76 5.27
N THR A 520 11.78 -17.54 5.25
CA THR A 520 12.57 -17.03 4.13
C THR A 520 14.05 -16.88 4.47
N ILE A 521 14.50 -17.25 5.67
CA ILE A 521 15.90 -17.19 6.09
C ILE A 521 16.48 -18.62 6.13
N CYS A 522 17.73 -18.79 5.70
CA CYS A 522 18.37 -20.11 5.72
C CYS A 522 18.96 -20.41 7.10
N PHE A 523 18.40 -21.40 7.80
CA PHE A 523 18.87 -21.84 9.12
C PHE A 523 20.35 -22.27 9.12
N VAL A 524 20.84 -22.84 8.01
CA VAL A 524 22.25 -23.26 7.87
C VAL A 524 23.19 -22.06 7.74
N CYS A 525 22.82 -21.04 6.95
CA CYS A 525 23.60 -19.81 6.87
C CYS A 525 23.55 -19.05 8.20
N LEU A 526 22.39 -19.03 8.86
CA LEU A 526 22.23 -18.42 10.18
C LEU A 526 23.13 -19.06 11.24
N GLY A 527 23.23 -20.40 11.25
CA GLY A 527 24.07 -21.16 12.16
C GLY A 527 25.57 -21.15 11.82
N ASN A 528 26.00 -20.55 10.70
CA ASN A 528 27.39 -20.58 10.27
C ASN A 528 28.19 -19.38 10.82
N PRO A 529 29.14 -19.58 11.75
CA PRO A 529 29.96 -18.52 12.35
C PRO A 529 31.01 -17.97 11.38
N ASN A 530 31.30 -18.67 10.28
CA ASN A 530 32.27 -18.23 9.28
C ASN A 530 31.68 -17.22 8.27
N LEU A 531 30.40 -16.87 8.41
CA LEU A 531 29.72 -15.86 7.58
C LEU A 531 29.57 -14.55 8.37
N THR A 532 29.61 -13.43 7.65
CA THR A 532 29.34 -12.11 8.25
C THR A 532 27.88 -12.02 8.71
N MET A 533 27.58 -11.14 9.68
CA MET A 533 26.21 -10.98 10.19
C MET A 533 25.19 -10.70 9.08
N ARG A 534 25.55 -9.90 8.06
CA ARG A 534 24.69 -9.62 6.90
C ARG A 534 24.39 -10.87 6.07
N GLU A 535 25.34 -11.78 5.92
CA GLU A 535 25.17 -13.04 5.18
C GLU A 535 24.36 -14.08 5.95
N ARG A 536 24.44 -14.07 7.28
CA ARG A 536 23.73 -15.00 8.17
C ARG A 536 22.22 -14.73 8.21
N VAL A 537 21.82 -13.46 8.09
CA VAL A 537 20.41 -13.02 8.23
C VAL A 537 19.72 -12.70 6.90
N VAL A 538 20.33 -13.07 5.76
CA VAL A 538 19.74 -12.83 4.43
C VAL A 538 18.37 -13.49 4.34
N SER A 539 17.36 -12.67 4.01
CA SER A 539 16.01 -13.12 3.70
C SER A 539 15.85 -13.29 2.19
N PHE A 540 15.43 -14.48 1.76
CA PHE A 540 15.14 -14.80 0.37
C PHE A 540 13.77 -14.26 -0.04
N ALA A 541 13.61 -13.86 -1.31
CA ALA A 541 12.35 -13.30 -1.82
C ALA A 541 11.12 -14.23 -1.70
N SER A 542 11.33 -15.54 -1.53
CA SER A 542 10.28 -16.51 -1.24
C SER A 542 10.83 -17.77 -0.56
N PRO A 543 9.98 -18.56 0.13
CA PRO A 543 10.38 -19.89 0.65
C PRO A 543 10.87 -20.84 -0.45
N GLY A 544 10.39 -20.67 -1.70
CA GLY A 544 10.88 -21.43 -2.85
C GLY A 544 12.32 -21.06 -3.26
N CYS A 545 12.67 -19.77 -3.17
CA CYS A 545 14.04 -19.31 -3.38
C CYS A 545 14.98 -19.83 -2.29
N LEU A 546 14.54 -19.82 -1.03
CA LEU A 546 15.26 -20.44 0.09
C LEU A 546 15.48 -21.95 -0.16
N THR A 547 14.44 -22.67 -0.57
CA THR A 547 14.52 -24.11 -0.86
C THR A 547 15.58 -24.39 -1.94
N ARG A 548 15.58 -23.59 -3.02
CA ARG A 548 16.57 -23.72 -4.10
C ARG A 548 17.99 -23.43 -3.62
N HIS A 549 18.16 -22.42 -2.76
CA HIS A 549 19.43 -22.10 -2.14
C HIS A 549 19.93 -23.24 -1.25
N PHE A 550 19.07 -23.73 -0.34
CA PHE A 550 19.38 -24.84 0.56
C PHE A 550 19.81 -26.09 -0.21
N MET A 551 19.05 -26.49 -1.23
CA MET A 551 19.36 -27.66 -2.05
C MET A 551 20.68 -27.51 -2.82
N ARG A 552 20.97 -26.33 -3.37
CA ARG A 552 22.19 -26.10 -4.18
C ARG A 552 23.44 -25.90 -3.34
N LYS A 553 23.37 -25.14 -2.25
CA LYS A 553 24.54 -24.69 -1.48
C LYS A 553 24.86 -25.64 -0.32
N HIS A 554 23.84 -26.23 0.31
CA HIS A 554 24.01 -27.04 1.52
C HIS A 554 23.82 -28.52 1.24
N VAL A 555 22.81 -28.94 0.46
CA VAL A 555 22.52 -30.38 0.27
C VAL A 555 23.36 -31.04 -0.83
N ARG A 556 23.51 -30.42 -2.01
CA ARG A 556 24.27 -31.02 -3.13
C ARG A 556 25.75 -31.19 -2.86
N ARG A 557 26.30 -30.43 -1.91
CA ARG A 557 27.72 -30.45 -1.56
C ARG A 557 28.07 -31.44 -0.45
N LEU A 558 27.05 -32.09 0.14
CA LEU A 558 27.23 -33.10 1.17
C LEU A 558 27.33 -34.49 0.55
N GLY A 559 28.29 -35.28 1.04
CA GLY A 559 28.36 -36.72 0.78
C GLY A 559 27.10 -37.45 1.27
N VAL A 560 26.83 -38.64 0.74
CA VAL A 560 25.63 -39.44 1.10
C VAL A 560 25.64 -39.83 2.59
N ASP A 561 26.82 -40.15 3.12
CA ASP A 561 27.06 -40.58 4.51
C ASP A 561 27.94 -39.58 5.30
N GLU A 562 27.95 -38.31 4.87
CA GLU A 562 28.69 -37.27 5.57
C GLU A 562 27.84 -36.68 6.71
N PRO A 563 28.26 -36.85 7.98
CA PRO A 563 27.50 -36.34 9.12
C PRO A 563 27.51 -34.81 9.13
N THR A 564 26.35 -34.21 9.41
CA THR A 564 26.16 -32.76 9.48
C THR A 564 25.54 -32.34 10.80
N GLU A 565 25.74 -31.08 11.17
CA GLU A 565 25.24 -30.53 12.42
C GLU A 565 24.30 -29.35 12.14
N CYS A 566 23.15 -29.34 12.80
CA CYS A 566 22.29 -28.16 12.86
C CYS A 566 22.66 -27.35 14.11
N ARG A 567 23.32 -26.21 13.92
CA ARG A 567 23.76 -25.31 15.01
C ARG A 567 22.66 -24.44 15.62
N ILE A 568 21.44 -24.52 15.09
CA ILE A 568 20.26 -23.84 15.64
C ILE A 568 19.54 -24.76 16.64
N CYS A 569 19.46 -26.05 16.33
CA CYS A 569 18.84 -27.07 17.17
C CYS A 569 19.85 -27.87 18.02
N ASP A 570 21.15 -27.67 17.78
CA ASP A 570 22.26 -28.37 18.42
C ASP A 570 22.16 -29.90 18.29
N VAL A 571 21.91 -30.38 17.07
CA VAL A 571 21.74 -31.81 16.75
C VAL A 571 22.65 -32.26 15.62
N ARG A 572 23.19 -33.48 15.75
CA ARG A 572 23.98 -34.17 14.74
C ARG A 572 23.09 -35.07 13.88
N LEU A 573 23.31 -35.06 12.57
CA LEU A 573 22.48 -35.69 11.54
C LEU A 573 23.39 -36.51 10.62
N ASP A 574 23.33 -37.83 10.73
CA ASP A 574 24.33 -38.73 10.15
C ASP A 574 24.23 -38.95 8.64
N HIS A 575 23.04 -38.71 8.06
CA HIS A 575 22.79 -38.92 6.63
C HIS A 575 22.14 -37.70 5.99
N ARG A 576 22.40 -37.51 4.69
CA ARG A 576 21.79 -36.46 3.88
C ARG A 576 20.26 -36.43 3.95
N MET A 577 19.62 -37.60 4.03
CA MET A 577 18.16 -37.70 4.15
C MET A 577 17.66 -37.18 5.51
N HIS A 578 18.38 -37.48 6.60
CA HIS A 578 18.07 -36.94 7.94
C HIS A 578 18.19 -35.42 7.97
N PHE A 579 19.19 -34.86 7.27
CA PHE A 579 19.35 -33.41 7.13
C PHE A 579 18.18 -32.74 6.40
N GLN A 580 17.68 -33.35 5.33
CA GLN A 580 16.50 -32.85 4.60
C GLN A 580 15.22 -32.97 5.42
N SER A 581 15.00 -34.10 6.10
CA SER A 581 13.83 -34.28 6.98
C SER A 581 13.87 -33.33 8.17
N HIS A 582 15.03 -33.10 8.78
CA HIS A 582 15.20 -32.13 9.87
C HIS A 582 14.89 -30.71 9.41
N ALA A 583 15.36 -30.31 8.22
CA ALA A 583 15.07 -29.00 7.62
C ALA A 583 13.57 -28.77 7.40
N GLU A 584 12.81 -29.80 7.00
CA GLU A 584 11.36 -29.71 6.78
C GLU A 584 10.58 -29.68 8.11
N ILE A 585 10.96 -30.52 9.08
CA ILE A 585 10.23 -30.69 10.35
C ILE A 585 10.49 -29.54 11.33
N PHE A 586 11.75 -29.12 11.50
CA PHE A 586 12.14 -28.18 12.55
C PHE A 586 12.36 -26.74 12.04
N HIS A 587 12.53 -26.57 10.72
CA HIS A 587 12.83 -25.27 10.11
C HIS A 587 11.93 -24.91 8.93
N GLY A 588 10.83 -25.64 8.69
CA GLY A 588 9.84 -25.34 7.64
C GLY A 588 10.39 -25.27 6.21
N THR A 589 11.62 -25.74 5.97
CA THR A 589 12.32 -25.67 4.69
C THR A 589 11.99 -26.93 3.88
N VAL A 590 10.97 -26.84 3.04
CA VAL A 590 10.41 -27.98 2.29
C VAL A 590 11.39 -28.49 1.23
N CYS A 591 11.81 -29.75 1.30
CA CYS A 591 12.89 -30.31 0.47
C CYS A 591 12.42 -31.21 -0.70
N ARG A 592 11.12 -31.23 -1.02
CA ARG A 592 10.53 -32.20 -1.96
C ARG A 592 11.16 -32.14 -3.36
N SER A 593 12.03 -33.10 -3.65
CA SER A 593 12.16 -33.67 -5.00
C SER A 593 10.94 -34.55 -5.24
N ARG A 594 10.13 -34.23 -6.26
CA ARG A 594 9.16 -35.18 -6.79
C ARG A 594 9.96 -36.40 -7.27
N ASN A 595 9.73 -37.56 -6.65
CA ASN A 595 9.89 -38.84 -7.35
C ASN A 595 8.78 -38.94 -8.40
#